data_AF-A0A7C7ISQ3-F1
#
_entry.id   AF-A0A7C7ISQ3-F1
#
_cell.length_a   1.000
_cell.length_b   1.000
_cell.length_c   1.000
_cell.angle_alpha   90.00
_cell.angle_beta   90.00
_cell.angle_gamma   90.00
#
_symmetry.space_group_name_H-M   'P 1'
#
loop_
_entity.id
_entity.type
_entity.pdbx_description
1 polymer ?
#
loop_
_entity_poly.entity_id
_entity_poly.type
_entity_poly.pdbx_seq_one_letter_code
_entity_poly.pdbx_strand_id
1 'polypeptide(L)'
;MPCKDTTAEITIHLDEKDCLVDFEFSKITCNKEIGGGTGFLEYCRGKSSEEILDLEFNELLDFFALESDEDQFLLYIEWEALQAAIAQLLGISINNKRYQIASISCDEGGTTINQVMFPLKEMPKVVSCFKREQNATKETNPDKV
;
A
#
# COMPACT_ATOMS: atom_id res chain seq x y z
N MET A 1 14.97 8.63 -17.85
CA MET A 1 13.64 8.96 -18.41
C MET A 1 12.61 8.58 -17.37
N PRO A 2 11.59 9.40 -17.06
CA PRO A 2 10.57 8.99 -16.08
C PRO A 2 9.82 7.78 -16.64
N CYS A 3 9.87 6.65 -15.93
CA CYS A 3 9.17 5.43 -16.32
C CYS A 3 7.68 5.73 -16.42
N LYS A 4 7.12 5.57 -17.63
CA LYS A 4 5.67 5.62 -17.87
C LYS A 4 4.96 4.40 -17.28
N ASP A 5 5.68 3.30 -17.13
CA ASP A 5 5.19 2.10 -16.47
C ASP A 5 5.40 2.24 -14.96
N THR A 6 4.29 2.44 -14.26
CA THR A 6 4.22 2.55 -12.80
C THR A 6 3.51 1.34 -12.19
N THR A 7 3.40 0.25 -12.95
CA THR A 7 2.88 -1.01 -12.45
C THR A 7 3.70 -1.43 -11.24
N ALA A 8 3.00 -1.69 -10.15
CA ALA A 8 3.59 -2.12 -8.89
C ALA A 8 3.02 -3.48 -8.52
N GLU A 9 3.75 -4.17 -7.67
CA GLU A 9 3.31 -5.38 -7.00
C GLU A 9 3.11 -5.07 -5.53
N ILE A 10 2.07 -5.63 -4.93
CA ILE A 10 1.88 -5.69 -3.49
C ILE A 10 1.90 -7.15 -3.06
N THR A 11 2.71 -7.45 -2.06
CA THR A 11 2.74 -8.76 -1.40
C THR A 11 2.13 -8.61 -0.02
N ILE A 12 1.10 -9.42 0.27
CA ILE A 12 0.36 -9.40 1.53
C ILE A 12 0.54 -10.73 2.22
N HIS A 13 0.79 -10.70 3.53
CA HIS A 13 0.93 -11.87 4.37
C HIS A 13 -0.15 -11.87 5.43
N LEU A 14 -0.93 -12.94 5.46
CA LEU A 14 -1.92 -13.26 6.48
C LEU A 14 -1.43 -14.45 7.30
N ASP A 15 -1.76 -14.49 8.58
CA ASP A 15 -1.50 -15.66 9.42
C ASP A 15 -2.53 -16.77 9.17
N GLU A 16 -2.41 -17.87 9.91
CA GLU A 16 -3.32 -19.03 9.84
C GLU A 16 -4.78 -18.70 10.19
N LYS A 17 -5.05 -17.52 10.77
CA LYS A 17 -6.39 -17.05 11.16
C LYS A 17 -6.90 -15.96 10.22
N ASP A 18 -6.27 -15.80 9.07
CA ASP A 18 -6.56 -14.76 8.08
C ASP A 18 -6.42 -13.33 8.65
N CYS A 19 -5.56 -13.15 9.65
CA CYS A 19 -5.21 -11.84 10.19
C CYS A 19 -3.96 -11.27 9.52
N LEU A 20 -3.94 -9.96 9.28
CA LEU A 20 -2.82 -9.30 8.60
C LEU A 20 -1.54 -9.34 9.46
N VAL A 21 -0.48 -9.94 8.91
CA VAL A 21 0.85 -9.90 9.49
C VAL A 21 1.62 -8.72 8.92
N ASP A 22 1.64 -8.63 7.58
CA ASP A 22 2.41 -7.63 6.87
C ASP A 22 1.94 -7.40 5.43
N PHE A 23 2.31 -6.26 4.84
CA PHE A 23 2.27 -6.07 3.38
C PHE A 23 3.39 -5.14 2.91
N GLU A 24 3.87 -5.37 1.68
CA GLU A 24 4.94 -4.59 1.07
C GLU A 24 4.58 -4.21 -0.37
N PHE A 25 4.95 -3.00 -0.78
CA PHE A 25 4.82 -2.50 -2.15
C PHE A 25 6.17 -2.47 -2.85
N SER A 26 6.25 -3.01 -4.07
CA SER A 26 7.45 -2.92 -4.90
C SER A 26 7.13 -2.45 -6.33
N LYS A 27 8.00 -1.64 -6.94
CA LYS A 27 7.92 -1.37 -8.40
C LYS A 27 8.39 -2.58 -9.16
N ILE A 28 7.58 -3.12 -10.07
CA ILE A 28 7.99 -4.25 -10.93
C ILE A 28 9.24 -3.91 -11.76
N THR A 29 9.41 -2.64 -12.15
CA THR A 29 10.53 -2.21 -13.02
C THR A 29 11.85 -1.96 -12.30
N CYS A 30 11.88 -1.85 -10.96
CA CYS A 30 13.11 -1.58 -10.22
C CYS A 30 13.19 -2.19 -8.81
N ASN A 31 12.21 -2.99 -8.39
CA ASN A 31 12.03 -3.58 -7.06
C ASN A 31 12.26 -2.60 -5.90
N LYS A 32 12.08 -1.30 -6.15
CA LYS A 32 12.20 -0.29 -5.11
C LYS A 32 10.88 -0.24 -4.35
N GLU A 33 10.97 -0.31 -3.03
CA GLU A 33 9.83 -0.16 -2.12
C GLU A 33 9.08 1.16 -2.41
N ILE A 34 7.75 1.08 -2.47
CA ILE A 34 6.85 2.22 -2.72
C ILE A 34 5.82 2.33 -1.59
N GLY A 35 6.22 2.74 -0.40
CA GLY A 35 5.26 2.89 0.69
C GLY A 35 5.91 2.70 2.04
N GLY A 36 5.08 2.51 3.07
CA GLY A 36 5.55 2.23 4.43
C GLY A 36 5.81 3.47 5.29
N GLY A 37 5.19 4.61 4.96
CA GLY A 37 5.37 5.88 5.67
C GLY A 37 4.10 6.52 6.23
N THR A 38 2.94 5.92 5.99
CA THR A 38 1.62 6.45 6.42
C THR A 38 1.21 5.94 7.81
N GLY A 39 1.81 4.85 8.30
CA GLY A 39 1.38 4.13 9.50
C GLY A 39 0.21 3.16 9.27
N PHE A 40 -0.24 2.98 8.02
CA PHE A 40 -1.40 2.13 7.69
C PHE A 40 -1.15 0.65 7.97
N LEU A 41 0.07 0.18 7.71
CA LEU A 41 0.47 -1.19 8.03
C LEU A 41 0.35 -1.47 9.53
N GLU A 42 0.92 -0.61 10.37
CA GLU A 42 0.87 -0.73 11.83
C GLU A 42 -0.57 -0.69 12.35
N TYR A 43 -1.44 0.11 11.72
CA TYR A 43 -2.85 0.19 12.06
C TYR A 43 -3.61 -1.11 11.72
N CYS A 44 -3.32 -1.72 10.57
CA CYS A 44 -4.01 -2.92 10.12
C CYS A 44 -3.44 -4.23 10.69
N ARG A 45 -2.20 -4.21 11.20
CA ARG A 45 -1.54 -5.42 11.71
C ARG A 45 -2.37 -6.08 12.82
N GLY A 46 -2.63 -7.38 12.66
CA GLY A 46 -3.41 -8.21 13.55
C GLY A 46 -4.94 -8.15 13.33
N LYS A 47 -5.45 -7.26 12.46
CA LYS A 47 -6.87 -7.25 12.08
C LYS A 47 -7.19 -8.43 11.17
N SER A 48 -8.39 -9.01 11.34
CA SER A 48 -8.88 -10.04 10.43
C SER A 48 -9.17 -9.48 9.04
N SER A 49 -9.24 -10.38 8.05
CA SER A 49 -9.64 -10.04 6.70
C SER A 49 -11.01 -9.33 6.64
N GLU A 50 -11.98 -9.74 7.46
CA GLU A 50 -13.28 -9.07 7.54
C GLU A 50 -13.17 -7.68 8.16
N GLU A 51 -12.43 -7.52 9.26
CA GLU A 51 -12.22 -6.21 9.89
C GLU A 51 -11.54 -5.22 8.94
N ILE A 52 -10.62 -5.71 8.11
CA ILE A 52 -9.94 -4.90 7.10
C ILE A 52 -10.96 -4.44 6.05
N LEU A 53 -11.85 -5.32 5.56
CA LEU A 53 -12.85 -4.95 4.57
C LEU A 53 -13.86 -3.91 5.06
N ASP A 54 -14.13 -3.89 6.36
CA ASP A 54 -15.06 -2.92 6.97
C ASP A 54 -14.42 -1.53 7.17
N LEU A 55 -13.12 -1.34 6.91
CA LEU A 55 -12.45 -0.05 7.05
C LEU A 55 -12.92 0.97 6.01
N GLU A 56 -13.49 2.08 6.48
CA GLU A 56 -13.84 3.21 5.64
C GLU A 56 -12.67 4.20 5.51
N PHE A 57 -12.39 4.63 4.28
CA PHE A 57 -11.29 5.56 4.02
C PHE A 57 -11.40 6.90 4.77
N ASN A 58 -12.62 7.41 4.96
CA ASN A 58 -12.82 8.67 5.71
C ASN A 58 -12.40 8.54 7.18
N GLU A 59 -12.65 7.39 7.82
CA GLU A 59 -12.22 7.13 9.20
C GLU A 59 -10.70 7.07 9.31
N LEU A 60 -10.03 6.55 8.27
CA LEU A 60 -8.57 6.53 8.21
C LEU A 60 -8.00 7.95 8.05
N LEU A 61 -8.62 8.80 7.23
CA LEU A 61 -8.22 10.20 7.10
C LEU A 61 -8.31 10.94 8.45
N ASP A 62 -9.42 10.74 9.17
CA ASP A 62 -9.63 11.33 10.49
C ASP A 62 -8.64 10.78 11.53
N PHE A 63 -8.33 9.48 11.48
CA PHE A 63 -7.40 8.82 12.40
C PHE A 63 -5.95 9.27 12.22
N PHE A 64 -5.46 9.31 10.97
CA PHE A 64 -4.08 9.68 10.67
C PHE A 64 -3.85 11.18 10.63
N ALA A 65 -4.91 12.00 10.53
CA ALA A 65 -4.84 13.46 10.49
C ALA A 65 -3.82 13.98 9.47
N LEU A 66 -3.78 13.37 8.27
CA LEU A 66 -2.80 13.70 7.24
C LEU A 66 -3.08 15.07 6.61
N GLU A 67 -2.11 15.98 6.70
CA GLU A 67 -2.27 17.36 6.20
C GLU A 67 -1.93 17.53 4.70
N SER A 68 -1.20 16.58 4.11
CA SER A 68 -0.72 16.64 2.74
C SER A 68 -1.58 15.81 1.79
N ASP A 69 -2.00 16.40 0.68
CA ASP A 69 -2.67 15.70 -0.43
C ASP A 69 -1.84 14.49 -0.92
N GLU A 70 -0.51 14.58 -0.86
CA GLU A 70 0.38 13.48 -1.25
C GLU A 70 0.28 12.30 -0.28
N ASP A 71 0.26 12.57 1.03
CA ASP A 71 0.18 11.52 2.04
C ASP A 71 -1.20 10.87 2.07
N GLN A 72 -2.27 11.67 1.92
CA GLN A 72 -3.63 11.16 1.74
C GLN A 72 -3.75 10.28 0.50
N PHE A 73 -3.10 10.67 -0.60
CA PHE A 73 -3.05 9.85 -1.81
C PHE A 73 -2.30 8.54 -1.59
N LEU A 74 -1.14 8.56 -0.91
CA LEU A 74 -0.39 7.34 -0.60
C LEU A 74 -1.21 6.40 0.29
N LEU A 75 -1.84 6.91 1.35
CA LEU A 75 -2.73 6.14 2.20
C LEU A 75 -3.89 5.52 1.41
N TYR A 76 -4.49 6.29 0.49
CA TYR A 76 -5.55 5.79 -0.38
C TYR A 76 -5.08 4.60 -1.23
N ILE A 77 -3.87 4.69 -1.80
CA ILE A 77 -3.31 3.59 -2.60
C ILE A 77 -3.10 2.34 -1.74
N GLU A 78 -2.56 2.51 -0.52
CA GLU A 78 -2.30 1.40 0.40
C GLU A 78 -3.61 0.72 0.83
N TRP A 79 -4.60 1.52 1.26
CA TRP A 79 -5.93 1.04 1.63
C TRP A 79 -6.63 0.36 0.46
N GLU A 80 -6.71 0.99 -0.71
CA GLU A 80 -7.42 0.43 -1.87
C GLU A 80 -6.79 -0.89 -2.33
N ALA A 81 -5.46 -0.99 -2.31
CA ALA A 81 -4.75 -2.21 -2.69
C ALA A 81 -5.02 -3.36 -1.73
N LEU A 82 -5.01 -3.10 -0.42
CA LEU A 82 -5.28 -4.09 0.60
C LEU A 82 -6.75 -4.55 0.53
N GLN A 83 -7.69 -3.61 0.44
CA GLN A 83 -9.12 -3.87 0.23
C GLN A 83 -9.37 -4.80 -0.96
N ALA A 84 -8.76 -4.48 -2.11
CA ALA A 84 -8.93 -5.26 -3.32
C ALA A 84 -8.40 -6.70 -3.16
N ALA A 85 -7.24 -6.87 -2.53
CA ALA A 85 -6.64 -8.19 -2.34
C ALA A 85 -7.47 -9.07 -1.41
N ILE A 86 -7.90 -8.53 -0.27
CA ILE A 86 -8.74 -9.25 0.69
C ILE A 86 -10.12 -9.57 0.08
N ALA A 87 -10.73 -8.62 -0.65
CA ALA A 87 -11.99 -8.87 -1.33
C ALA A 87 -11.87 -10.00 -2.36
N GLN A 88 -10.80 -10.02 -3.15
CA GLN A 88 -10.55 -11.10 -4.11
C GLN A 88 -10.27 -12.44 -3.42
N LEU A 89 -9.53 -12.46 -2.32
CA LEU A 89 -9.30 -13.66 -1.50
C LEU A 89 -10.64 -14.26 -1.02
N LEU A 90 -11.54 -13.43 -0.49
CA LEU A 90 -12.85 -13.85 0.02
C LEU A 90 -13.90 -14.09 -1.07
N GLY A 91 -13.54 -13.95 -2.36
CA GLY A 91 -14.46 -14.16 -3.48
C GLY A 91 -15.51 -13.06 -3.65
N ILE A 92 -15.29 -11.88 -3.07
CA ILE A 92 -16.15 -10.71 -3.21
C ILE A 92 -15.86 -10.05 -4.56
N SER A 93 -16.91 -9.81 -5.34
CA SER A 93 -16.75 -9.20 -6.67
C SER A 93 -16.36 -7.73 -6.56
N ILE A 94 -15.11 -7.40 -6.88
CA ILE A 94 -14.68 -6.02 -7.07
C ILE A 94 -14.74 -5.64 -8.55
N ASN A 95 -15.46 -4.57 -8.88
CA ASN A 95 -15.49 -4.03 -10.24
C ASN A 95 -14.28 -3.10 -10.50
N ASN A 96 -13.08 -3.56 -10.13
CA ASN A 96 -11.85 -2.78 -10.26
C ASN A 96 -10.80 -3.58 -11.03
N LYS A 97 -10.56 -3.18 -12.29
CA LYS A 97 -9.58 -3.83 -13.18
C LYS A 97 -8.13 -3.45 -12.84
N ARG A 98 -7.93 -2.51 -11.91
CA ARG A 98 -6.62 -2.01 -11.51
C ARG A 98 -5.84 -3.03 -10.68
N TYR A 99 -6.52 -3.90 -9.96
CA TYR A 99 -5.92 -4.87 -9.05
C TYR A 99 -6.19 -6.28 -9.51
N GLN A 100 -5.13 -7.06 -9.69
CA GLN A 100 -5.25 -8.46 -10.12
C GLN A 100 -4.33 -9.31 -9.27
N ILE A 101 -4.88 -10.31 -8.57
CA ILE A 101 -4.07 -11.35 -7.93
C ILE A 101 -3.26 -12.09 -8.99
N ALA A 102 -1.94 -12.07 -8.84
CA ALA A 102 -1.00 -12.85 -9.63
C ALA A 102 -0.84 -14.27 -9.08
N SER A 103 -0.80 -14.40 -7.75
CA SER A 103 -0.73 -15.71 -7.08
C SER A 103 -1.26 -15.64 -5.66
N ILE A 104 -1.77 -16.77 -5.18
CA ILE A 104 -2.05 -17.01 -3.76
C ILE A 104 -1.31 -18.30 -3.40
N SER A 105 -0.56 -18.29 -2.31
CA SER A 105 0.07 -19.47 -1.74
C SER A 105 -0.29 -19.58 -0.27
N CYS A 106 -0.62 -20.80 0.16
CA CYS A 106 -0.95 -21.10 1.55
C CYS A 106 0.00 -22.18 2.06
N ASP A 107 0.64 -21.92 3.18
CA ASP A 107 1.53 -22.85 3.87
C ASP A 107 1.29 -22.82 5.40
N GLU A 108 2.16 -23.48 6.16
CA GLU A 108 2.07 -23.52 7.63
C GLU A 108 2.22 -22.13 8.28
N GLY A 109 2.78 -21.14 7.58
CA GLY A 109 2.91 -19.77 8.05
C GLY A 109 1.71 -18.87 7.74
N GLY A 110 0.71 -19.39 7.01
CA GLY A 110 -0.51 -18.67 6.63
C GLY A 110 -0.64 -18.47 5.12
N THR A 111 -1.21 -17.34 4.71
CA THR A 111 -1.54 -17.04 3.32
C THR A 111 -0.72 -15.88 2.79
N THR A 112 -0.06 -16.07 1.66
CA THR A 112 0.64 -15.02 0.92
C THR A 112 -0.11 -14.70 -0.37
N ILE A 113 -0.39 -13.42 -0.60
CA ILE A 113 -1.06 -12.93 -1.80
C ILE A 113 -0.10 -12.00 -2.53
N ASN A 114 0.18 -12.30 -3.80
CA ASN A 114 0.85 -11.37 -4.69
C ASN A 114 -0.19 -10.75 -5.62
N GLN A 115 -0.29 -9.43 -5.60
CA GLN A 115 -1.24 -8.68 -6.41
C GLN A 115 -0.53 -7.63 -7.25
N VAL A 116 -0.90 -7.56 -8.53
CA VAL A 116 -0.45 -6.53 -9.46
C VAL A 116 -1.39 -5.34 -9.38
N MET A 117 -0.82 -4.15 -9.23
CA MET A 117 -1.49 -2.86 -9.28
C MET A 117 -1.13 -2.12 -10.56
N PHE A 118 -2.10 -1.96 -11.45
CA PHE A 118 -1.93 -1.20 -12.68
C PHE A 118 -1.94 0.32 -12.43
N PRO A 119 -1.26 1.11 -13.29
CA PRO A 119 -1.25 2.57 -13.21
C PRO A 119 -2.64 3.19 -13.24
N LEU A 120 -2.82 4.30 -12.53
CA LEU A 120 -4.00 5.15 -12.70
C LEU A 120 -4.02 5.76 -14.11
N LYS A 121 -5.23 5.91 -14.68
CA LYS A 121 -5.40 6.60 -15.96
C LYS A 121 -4.95 8.06 -15.90
N GLU A 122 -5.15 8.71 -14.76
CA GLU A 122 -4.68 10.06 -14.47
C GLU A 122 -3.90 10.02 -13.16
N MET A 123 -2.60 10.33 -13.24
CA MET A 123 -1.75 10.44 -12.05
C MET A 123 -1.87 11.86 -11.49
N PRO A 124 -2.09 12.05 -10.18
CA PRO A 124 -1.85 13.34 -9.56
C PRO A 124 -0.39 13.75 -9.78
N LYS A 125 -0.12 15.06 -9.76
CA LYS A 125 1.23 15.59 -9.97
C LYS A 125 2.10 15.31 -8.74
N VAL A 126 2.60 14.08 -8.61
CA VAL A 126 3.47 13.68 -7.50
C VAL A 126 4.90 14.16 -7.74
N VAL A 127 5.54 14.64 -6.68
CA VAL A 127 6.94 15.09 -6.73
C VAL A 127 7.85 13.86 -6.89
N SER A 128 8.88 13.96 -7.74
CA SER A 128 9.75 12.81 -8.03
C SER A 128 10.41 12.24 -6.76
N CYS A 129 10.52 10.91 -6.64
CA CYS A 129 11.19 10.22 -5.52
C CYS A 129 12.60 10.78 -5.22
N PHE A 130 13.31 11.26 -6.24
CA PHE A 130 14.62 11.89 -6.11
C PHE A 130 14.61 13.20 -5.30
N LYS A 131 13.52 13.97 -5.37
CA LYS A 131 13.33 15.17 -4.55
C LYS A 131 12.97 14.81 -3.10
N ARG A 132 12.25 13.70 -2.88
CA ARG A 132 11.91 13.19 -1.55
C ARG A 132 13.16 12.80 -0.76
N GLU A 133 14.09 12.06 -1.39
CA GLU A 133 15.37 11.70 -0.76
C GLU A 133 16.19 12.95 -0.39
N GLN A 134 16.25 13.96 -1.27
CA GLN A 134 16.98 15.22 -0.99
C GLN A 134 16.35 16.07 0.11
N ASN A 135 15.02 16.03 0.28
CA ASN A 135 14.35 16.76 1.35
C ASN A 135 14.52 16.05 2.70
N ALA A 136 14.47 14.71 2.73
CA ALA A 136 14.74 13.92 3.92
C ALA A 136 16.20 14.10 4.42
N THR A 137 17.17 14.32 3.51
CA THR A 137 18.56 14.62 3.90
C THR A 137 18.75 16.06 4.40
N LYS A 138 17.81 16.98 4.14
CA LYS A 138 17.92 18.38 4.60
C LYS A 138 17.38 18.60 6.01
N GLU A 139 16.52 17.72 6.51
CA GLU A 139 15.97 17.81 7.87
C GLU A 139 16.84 17.14 8.94
N THR A 140 17.89 16.42 8.54
CA THR A 140 18.94 15.92 9.44
C THR A 140 20.18 16.81 9.37
N ASN A 141 20.07 18.05 9.85
CA ASN A 141 21.24 18.82 10.25
C ASN A 141 21.03 19.42 11.65
N PRO A 142 21.46 18.73 12.72
CA PRO A 142 21.50 19.30 14.05
C PRO A 142 22.89 19.88 14.31
N ASP A 143 23.09 21.15 13.97
CA ASP A 143 24.18 22.00 14.49
C ASP A 143 23.54 23.40 14.64
N LYS A 144 23.12 23.92 15.79
CA LYS A 144 23.77 24.04 17.11
C LYS A 144 25.25 24.45 17.03
N VAL A 145 25.49 25.75 16.82
CA VAL A 145 26.20 26.63 17.79
C VAL A 145 25.51 27.99 17.80
#